data_AF-A0AB34DBE9-F1
#
_entry.id   AF-A0AB34DBE9-F1
#
_cell.length_a   1.000
_cell.length_b   1.000
_cell.length_c   1.000
_cell.angle_alpha   90.00
_cell.angle_beta   90.00
_cell.angle_gamma   90.00
#
_symmetry.space_group_name_H-M   'P 1'
#
loop_
_entity.id
_entity.type
_entity.pdbx_description
1 polymer ?
#
loop_
_entity_poly.entity_id
_entity_poly.type
_entity_poly.pdbx_seq_one_letter_code
_entity_poly.pdbx_strand_id
1 'polypeptide(L)' 'MGGHTLKKQVGLRFDPRLLNLVDNFAKQKGMNRTEFVENAVRVYIAREINRERKAKEQA' A
#
# COMPACT_ATOMS: atom_id res chain seq x y z
N MET A 1 -4.81 -2.37 30.09
CA MET A 1 -3.63 -2.36 29.20
C MET A 1 -4.11 -2.75 27.82
N GLY A 2 -4.30 -1.78 26.90
CA GLY A 2 -4.88 -2.03 25.58
C GLY A 2 -3.99 -2.96 24.74
N GLY A 3 -4.56 -4.09 24.30
CA GLY A 3 -3.85 -5.03 23.44
C GLY A 3 -3.61 -4.41 22.08
N HIS A 4 -2.39 -3.92 21.84
CA HIS A 4 -1.91 -3.69 20.49
C HIS A 4 -1.82 -5.05 19.81
N THR A 5 -2.78 -5.37 18.94
CA THR A 5 -2.66 -6.51 18.02
C THR A 5 -1.43 -6.27 17.17
N LEU A 6 -0.37 -7.03 17.43
CA LEU A 6 0.86 -6.99 16.63
C LEU A 6 0.48 -7.30 15.18
N LYS A 7 0.63 -6.32 14.29
CA LYS A 7 0.40 -6.52 12.86
C LYS A 7 1.32 -7.64 12.38
N LYS A 8 0.77 -8.59 11.62
CA LYS A 8 1.57 -9.65 10.98
C LYS A 8 2.52 -9.00 9.98
N GLN A 9 3.82 -9.10 10.22
CA GLN A 9 4.84 -8.61 9.30
C GLN A 9 4.95 -9.57 8.09
N VAL A 10 5.02 -8.99 6.90
CA VAL A 10 5.23 -9.73 5.64
C VAL A 10 6.47 -9.21 4.94
N GLY A 11 7.33 -10.11 4.47
CA GLY A 11 8.52 -9.77 3.69
C GLY A 11 8.18 -9.64 2.21
N LEU A 12 8.18 -8.41 1.69
CA LEU A 12 7.95 -8.13 0.28
C LEU A 12 9.29 -8.01 -0.45
N ARG A 13 9.39 -8.63 -1.63
CA ARG A 13 10.55 -8.47 -2.52
C ARG A 13 10.25 -7.38 -3.54
N PHE A 14 11.16 -6.42 -3.66
CA PHE A 14 11.07 -5.32 -4.60
C PHE A 14 12.22 -5.39 -5.59
N ASP A 15 11.97 -4.94 -6.82
CA ASP A 15 13.04 -4.52 -7.71
C ASP A 15 13.87 -3.40 -7.04
N PRO A 16 15.22 -3.42 -7.12
CA PRO A 16 16.05 -2.42 -6.46
C PRO A 16 15.74 -0.98 -6.85
N ARG A 17 15.39 -0.71 -8.12
CA ARG A 17 15.04 0.65 -8.57
C ARG A 17 13.72 1.08 -7.96
N LEU A 18 12.74 0.18 -7.92
CA LEU A 18 11.46 0.44 -7.30
C LEU A 18 11.60 0.70 -5.79
N LEU A 19 12.44 -0.06 -5.10
CA LEU A 19 12.70 0.13 -3.67
C LEU A 19 13.27 1.53 -3.38
N ASN A 20 14.23 1.98 -4.19
CA ASN A 20 14.80 3.33 -4.06
C ASN A 20 13.75 4.43 -4.27
N LEU A 21 12.85 4.24 -5.24
CA LEU A 21 11.75 5.18 -5.47
C LEU A 21 10.80 5.22 -4.26
N VAL A 22 10.41 4.05 -3.75
CA VAL A 22 9.56 3.94 -2.55
C VAL A 22 10.19 4.67 -1.37
N ASP A 23 11.50 4.50 -1.14
CA ASP A 23 12.21 5.18 -0.07
C ASP A 23 12.21 6.70 -0.22
N ASN A 24 12.46 7.18 -1.44
CA ASN A 24 12.45 8.61 -1.72
C ASN A 24 11.06 9.22 -1.50
N PHE A 25 10.00 8.55 -1.97
CA PHE A 25 8.63 9.02 -1.76
C PHE A 25 8.19 8.96 -0.30
N ALA A 26 8.55 7.89 0.42
CA ALA A 26 8.28 7.78 1.85
C ALA A 26 8.91 8.95 2.62
N LYS A 27 10.19 9.27 2.33
CA LYS A 27 10.89 10.43 2.91
C LYS A 27 10.21 11.76 2.58
N GLN A 28 9.85 11.98 1.32
CA GLN A 28 9.16 13.22 0.90
C GLN A 28 7.81 13.40 1.61
N LYS A 29 7.15 12.30 2.00
CA LYS A 29 5.86 12.32 2.71
C LYS A 29 6.01 12.29 4.23
N GLY A 30 7.23 12.24 4.76
CA GLY A 30 7.48 12.10 6.20
C GLY A 30 6.97 10.78 6.78
N MET A 31 6.86 9.73 5.95
CA MET A 31 6.37 8.41 6.33
C MET A 31 7.52 7.41 6.35
N ASN A 32 7.37 6.35 7.14
CA ASN A 32 8.27 5.19 6.99
C ASN A 32 7.87 4.35 5.76
N ARG A 33 8.81 3.53 5.29
CA ARG A 33 8.61 2.67 4.10
C ARG A 33 7.35 1.80 4.22
N THR A 34 7.14 1.21 5.40
CA THR A 34 6.00 0.31 5.65
C THR A 34 4.68 1.05 5.53
N GLU A 35 4.54 2.21 6.17
CA GLU A 35 3.33 3.05 6.11
C GLU A 35 3.02 3.48 4.68
N PHE A 36 4.05 3.87 3.93
CA PHE A 36 3.89 4.26 2.53
C PHE A 36 3.37 3.09 1.67
N VAL A 37 3.97 1.90 1.81
CA VAL A 37 3.57 0.70 1.07
C VAL A 37 2.16 0.25 1.48
N GLU A 38 1.83 0.22 2.76
CA GLU A 38 0.49 -0.11 3.26
C GLU A 38 -0.56 0.84 2.66
N ASN A 39 -0.29 2.15 2.66
CA ASN A 39 -1.19 3.15 2.08
C ASN A 39 -1.35 2.95 0.56
N ALA A 40 -0.25 2.71 -0.16
CA ALA A 40 -0.28 2.48 -1.60
C ALA A 40 -1.14 1.25 -1.97
N VAL A 41 -0.98 0.14 -1.24
CA VAL A 41 -1.78 -1.08 -1.43
C VAL A 41 -3.26 -0.81 -1.16
N ARG A 42 -3.57 -0.07 -0.09
CA ARG A 42 -4.94 0.28 0.28
C ARG A 42 -5.64 1.10 -0.81
N VAL A 43 -4.93 2.08 -1.38
CA VAL A 43 -5.43 2.89 -2.51
C VAL A 43 -5.61 2.04 -3.76
N TYR A 44 -4.67 1.14 -4.06
CA TYR A 44 -4.76 0.24 -5.22
C TYR A 44 -6.00 -0.64 -5.14
N ILE A 45 -6.21 -1.35 -4.02
CA ILE A 45 -7.38 -2.22 -3.82
C ILE A 45 -8.69 -1.43 -3.96
N ALA A 46 -8.78 -0.24 -3.36
CA ALA A 46 -9.98 0.60 -3.47
C ALA A 46 -10.28 1.00 -4.93
N ARG A 47 -9.24 1.28 -5.73
CA ARG A 47 -9.39 1.59 -7.15
C ARG A 47 -9.85 0.38 -7.96
N GLU A 48 -9.28 -0.80 -7.69
CA GLU A 48 -9.68 -2.03 -8.38
C GLU A 48 -11.14 -2.41 -8.08
N ILE A 49 -11.57 -2.34 -6.81
CA ILE A 49 -12.97 -2.57 -6.43
C ILE A 49 -13.91 -1.62 -7.17
N ASN A 50 -13.55 -0.34 -7.27
CA ASN A 50 -14.37 0.64 -7.98
C ASN A 50 -14.41 0.41 -9.49
N ARG A 51 -13.32 -0.09 -10.10
CA ARG A 51 -13.30 -0.47 -11.53
C ARG A 51 -14.23 -1.64 -11.79
N GLU A 52 -14.18 -2.67 -10.95
CA GLU A 52 -15.05 -3.84 -11.09
C GLU A 52 -16.53 -3.50 -10.95
N ARG A 53 -16.89 -2.61 -10.01
CA ARG A 53 -18.28 -2.13 -9.87
C ARG A 53 -18.78 -1.43 -11.12
N LYS A 54 -17.99 -0.49 -11.66
CA LYS A 54 -18.34 0.20 -12.91
C LYS A 54 -18.49 -0.74 -14.09
N ALA A 55 -17.63 -1.76 -14.20
CA ALA A 55 -17.73 -2.75 -15.26
C ALA A 55 -19.02 -3.59 -15.17
N LYS A 56 -19.52 -3.85 -13.96
CA LYS A 56 -20.78 -4.57 -13.74
C LYS A 56 -22.03 -3.71 -13.96
N GLU A 57 -21.95 -2.41 -13.71
CA GLU A 57 -23.07 -1.47 -13.97
C GLU A 57 -23.24 -1.15 -15.46
N GLN A 58 -22.22 -1.39 -16.28
CA GLN A 58 -22.23 -1.15 -17.73
C GLN A 58 -22.53 -2.41 -18.57
N ALA A 59 -22.69 -3.56 -17.94
CA ALA A 59 -23.04 -4.84 -18.56
C ALA A 59 -24.51 -5.18 -18.29
#